data_AF-A0A354FLA9-F1
#
_entry.id   AF-A0A354FLA9-F1
#
_cell.length_a   1.000
_cell.length_b   1.000
_cell.length_c   1.000
_cell.angle_alpha   90.00
_cell.angle_beta   90.00
_cell.angle_gamma   90.00
#
_symmetry.space_group_name_H-M   'P 1'
#
loop_
_entity.id
_entity.type
_entity.pdbx_description
1 polymer ?
#
loop_
_entity_poly.entity_id
_entity_poly.type
_entity_poly.pdbx_seq_one_letter_code
_entity_poly.pdbx_strand_id
1 'polypeptide(L)'
;MGEWESRWREGRIGFHKTEVQPMLVRHAEVLLAGNPQRVFVPLCGKSVDLPWLAERVPEVVGNELIPEAVAAFFEEQGLEPTSEPAGALTRR
;
A
#
# COMPACT_ATOMS: atom_id res chain seq x y z
N MET A 1 2.02 21.40 8.76
CA MET A 1 1.32 20.40 7.93
C MET A 1 2.16 20.17 6.69
N GLY A 2 2.52 18.92 6.39
CA GLY A 2 3.34 18.60 5.22
C GLY A 2 2.56 18.78 3.91
N GLU A 3 3.25 18.97 2.78
CA GLU A 3 2.58 19.11 1.47
C GLU A 3 1.69 17.90 1.16
N TRP A 4 2.20 16.69 1.39
CA TRP A 4 1.47 15.44 1.15
C TRP A 4 0.22 15.29 2.02
N GLU A 5 0.31 15.69 3.29
CA GLU A 5 -0.82 15.70 4.24
C GLU A 5 -1.93 16.62 3.74
N SER A 6 -1.58 17.82 3.23
CA SER A 6 -2.57 18.73 2.63
C SER A 6 -3.20 18.14 1.38
N ARG A 7 -2.43 17.47 0.51
CA ARG A 7 -2.95 16.84 -0.71
C ARG A 7 -3.98 15.75 -0.40
N TRP A 8 -3.70 14.89 0.57
CA TRP A 8 -4.63 13.84 0.99
C TRP A 8 -5.91 14.42 1.59
N ARG A 9 -5.78 15.38 2.50
CA ARG A 9 -6.93 16.06 3.12
C ARG A 9 -7.81 16.82 2.12
N GLU A 10 -7.20 17.43 1.11
CA GLU A 10 -7.91 18.16 0.05
C GLU A 10 -8.40 17.24 -1.08
N GLY A 11 -8.21 15.91 -0.97
CA GLY A 11 -8.59 14.96 -2.02
C GLY A 11 -7.79 15.13 -3.32
N ARG A 12 -6.65 15.83 -3.31
CA ARG A 12 -5.74 16.01 -4.46
C ARG A 12 -4.88 14.77 -4.69
N ILE A 13 -5.53 13.61 -4.78
CA ILE A 13 -4.94 12.27 -4.86
C ILE A 13 -5.07 11.65 -6.26
N GLY A 14 -4.99 12.46 -7.32
CA GLY A 14 -5.11 11.98 -8.71
C GLY A 14 -4.02 10.99 -9.17
N PHE A 15 -3.03 10.70 -8.31
CA PHE A 15 -2.07 9.62 -8.48
C PHE A 15 -2.63 8.24 -8.10
N HIS A 16 -3.69 8.18 -7.29
CA HIS A 16 -4.33 6.94 -6.90
C HIS A 16 -5.07 6.32 -8.09
N LYS A 17 -4.86 5.02 -8.29
CA LYS A 17 -5.57 4.20 -9.26
C LYS A 17 -6.51 3.25 -8.51
N THR A 18 -7.72 3.10 -9.03
CA THR A 18 -8.74 2.16 -8.51
C THR A 18 -8.53 0.73 -9.01
N GLU A 19 -7.61 0.53 -9.96
CA GLU A 19 -7.23 -0.76 -10.51
C GLU A 19 -5.72 -1.00 -10.32
N VAL A 20 -5.33 -2.28 -10.25
CA VAL A 20 -3.93 -2.71 -10.13
C VAL A 20 -3.10 -2.11 -11.26
N GLN A 21 -1.89 -1.66 -10.96
CA GLN A 21 -0.99 -1.06 -11.93
C GLN A 21 -0.80 -1.99 -13.14
N PRO A 22 -1.21 -1.61 -14.37
CA PRO A 22 -1.16 -2.52 -15.51
C PRO A 22 0.25 -3.05 -15.84
N MET A 23 1.29 -2.24 -15.56
CA MET A 23 2.67 -2.68 -15.72
C MET A 23 3.10 -3.74 -14.69
N LEU A 24 2.57 -3.68 -13.45
CA LEU A 24 2.79 -4.71 -12.45
C LEU A 24 2.18 -6.04 -12.93
N VAL A 25 0.93 -6.00 -13.41
CA VAL A 25 0.25 -7.19 -13.96
C VAL A 25 1.01 -7.74 -15.15
N ARG A 26 1.40 -6.89 -16.11
CA ARG A 26 2.11 -7.29 -17.33
C ARG A 26 3.45 -7.97 -17.04
N HIS A 27 4.16 -7.54 -16.00
CA HIS A 27 5.51 -8.03 -15.68
C HIS A 27 5.55 -8.96 -14.47
N ALA A 28 4.38 -9.35 -13.94
CA ALA A 28 4.24 -10.16 -12.74
C ALA A 28 5.04 -11.47 -12.82
N GLU A 29 4.92 -12.20 -13.93
CA GLU A 29 5.61 -13.49 -14.11
C GLU A 29 7.12 -13.35 -13.97
N VAL A 30 7.70 -12.27 -14.53
CA VAL A 30 9.14 -12.01 -14.46
C VAL A 30 9.54 -11.52 -13.07
N LEU A 31 8.77 -10.60 -12.48
CA LEU A 31 9.06 -10.02 -11.17
C LEU A 31 8.95 -11.05 -10.03
N LEU A 32 8.06 -12.03 -10.17
CA LEU A 32 7.76 -13.02 -9.15
C LEU A 32 8.35 -14.42 -9.45
N ALA A 33 9.05 -14.60 -10.57
CA ALA A 33 9.63 -15.88 -10.99
C ALA A 33 10.52 -16.55 -9.92
N GLY A 34 11.16 -15.75 -9.07
CA GLY A 34 12.02 -16.23 -7.99
C GLY A 34 11.28 -16.65 -6.71
N ASN A 35 9.94 -16.66 -6.70
CA ASN A 35 9.11 -16.86 -5.51
C ASN A 35 9.57 -16.00 -4.33
N PRO A 36 9.63 -14.66 -4.51
CA PRO A 36 10.10 -13.77 -3.45
C PRO A 36 9.25 -13.98 -2.20
N GLN A 37 9.93 -14.13 -1.07
CA GLN A 37 9.24 -14.32 0.22
C GLN A 37 8.57 -13.03 0.69
N ARG A 38 9.07 -11.88 0.25
CA ARG A 38 8.59 -10.56 0.66
C ARG A 38 8.68 -9.56 -0.48
N VAL A 39 7.64 -8.74 -0.64
CA VAL A 39 7.64 -7.56 -1.51
C VAL A 39 7.45 -6.30 -0.68
N PHE A 40 8.24 -5.26 -0.96
CA PHE A 40 8.13 -3.95 -0.32
C PHE A 40 7.56 -2.92 -1.30
N VAL A 41 6.51 -2.22 -0.90
CA VAL A 41 5.85 -1.16 -1.69
C VAL A 41 6.04 0.18 -0.97
N PRO A 42 7.03 1.00 -1.39
CA PRO A 42 7.31 2.25 -0.71
C PRO A 42 6.25 3.31 -0.98
N LEU A 43 5.93 4.13 0.02
CA LEU A 43 4.99 5.26 -0.08
C LEU A 43 3.63 4.78 -0.65
N CYS A 44 3.12 3.70 -0.06
CA CYS A 44 2.08 2.88 -0.68
C CYS A 44 0.71 3.57 -0.78
N GLY A 45 0.48 4.67 -0.06
CA GLY A 45 -0.81 5.32 0.05
C GLY A 45 -1.90 4.31 0.39
N LYS A 46 -2.87 4.20 -0.53
CA LYS A 46 -3.93 3.17 -0.51
C LYS A 46 -3.89 2.27 -1.74
N SER A 47 -2.70 1.89 -2.20
CA SER A 47 -2.54 1.14 -3.44
C SER A 47 -3.27 -0.21 -3.39
N VAL A 48 -4.12 -0.46 -4.38
CA VAL A 48 -4.77 -1.76 -4.61
C VAL A 48 -3.77 -2.84 -5.08
N ASP A 49 -2.53 -2.45 -5.38
CA ASP A 49 -1.45 -3.41 -5.67
C ASP A 49 -1.08 -4.25 -4.44
N LEU A 50 -1.27 -3.71 -3.22
CA LEU A 50 -0.92 -4.39 -1.96
C LEU A 50 -1.67 -5.73 -1.80
N PRO A 51 -3.02 -5.78 -1.78
CA PRO A 51 -3.75 -7.04 -1.69
C PRO A 51 -3.51 -7.95 -2.90
N TRP A 52 -3.39 -7.38 -4.10
CA TRP A 52 -3.08 -8.16 -5.31
C TRP A 52 -1.73 -8.89 -5.21
N LEU A 53 -0.70 -8.24 -4.63
CA LEU A 53 0.59 -8.85 -4.33
C LEU A 53 0.47 -9.89 -3.21
N ALA A 54 -0.34 -9.63 -2.18
CA ALA A 54 -0.50 -10.52 -1.02
C ALA A 54 -1.15 -11.86 -1.38
N GLU A 55 -1.92 -11.92 -2.47
CA GLU A 55 -2.40 -13.19 -3.06
C GLU A 55 -1.29 -14.03 -3.73
N ARG A 56 -0.12 -13.43 -4.00
CA ARG A 56 0.93 -14.00 -4.87
C ARG A 56 2.27 -14.20 -4.18
N VAL A 57 2.53 -13.49 -3.10
CA VAL A 57 3.76 -13.63 -2.29
C VAL A 57 3.41 -13.82 -0.82
N PRO A 58 4.27 -14.51 -0.03
CA PRO A 58 3.98 -14.76 1.38
C PRO A 58 3.81 -13.50 2.23
N GLU A 59 4.52 -12.42 1.90
CA GLU A 59 4.50 -11.19 2.69
C GLU A 59 4.59 -9.94 1.81
N VAL A 60 3.73 -8.97 2.08
CA VAL A 60 3.78 -7.63 1.46
C VAL A 60 3.88 -6.60 2.57
N VAL A 61 4.86 -5.70 2.44
CA VAL A 61 5.07 -4.60 3.39
C VAL A 61 4.94 -3.29 2.65
N GLY A 62 4.05 -2.42 3.14
CA GLY A 62 3.96 -1.03 2.71
C GLY A 62 4.45 -0.08 3.80
N ASN A 63 5.06 1.04 3.42
CA ASN A 63 5.21 2.17 4.33
C ASN A 63 4.45 3.38 3.77
N GLU A 64 3.73 4.07 4.65
CA GLU A 64 2.98 5.27 4.30
C GLU A 64 3.09 6.28 5.44
N LEU A 65 3.29 7.54 5.09
CA LEU A 65 3.48 8.63 6.04
C LEU A 65 2.15 9.21 6.50
N ILE A 66 1.13 9.19 5.65
CA ILE A 66 -0.15 9.85 5.86
C ILE A 66 -1.13 8.89 6.54
N PRO A 67 -1.48 9.09 7.83
CA PRO A 67 -2.38 8.18 8.54
C PRO A 67 -3.76 8.04 7.89
N GLU A 68 -4.28 9.12 7.30
CA GLU A 68 -5.56 9.13 6.58
C GLU A 68 -5.52 8.22 5.34
N ALA A 69 -4.38 8.14 4.64
CA ALA A 69 -4.20 7.23 3.52
C ALA A 69 -4.26 5.77 3.97
N VAL A 70 -3.63 5.46 5.10
CA VAL A 70 -3.64 4.11 5.69
C VAL A 70 -5.04 3.75 6.20
N ALA A 71 -5.75 4.67 6.84
CA ALA A 71 -7.12 4.43 7.27
C ALA A 71 -8.05 4.18 6.08
N ALA A 72 -7.97 5.00 5.04
CA ALA A 72 -8.74 4.83 3.80
C ALA A 72 -8.41 3.50 3.11
N PHE A 73 -7.15 3.06 3.13
CA PHE A 73 -6.77 1.74 2.62
C PHE A 73 -7.55 0.62 3.31
N PHE A 74 -7.50 0.55 4.65
CA PHE A 74 -8.19 -0.52 5.39
C PHE A 74 -9.71 -0.47 5.22
N GLU A 75 -10.30 0.73 5.24
CA GLU A 75 -11.73 0.92 4.98
C GLU A 75 -12.12 0.43 3.57
N GLU A 76 -11.39 0.83 2.54
CA GLU A 76 -11.67 0.46 1.14
C GLU A 76 -11.43 -1.03 0.86
N GLN A 77 -10.49 -1.66 1.56
CA GLN A 77 -10.27 -3.11 1.47
C GLN A 77 -11.23 -3.93 2.35
N GLY A 78 -12.02 -3.29 3.22
CA GLY A 78 -12.90 -3.99 4.17
C GLY A 78 -12.13 -4.82 5.20
N LEU A 79 -10.96 -4.33 5.63
CA LEU A 79 -10.04 -5.03 6.54
C LEU A 79 -9.96 -4.30 7.88
N GLU A 80 -9.94 -5.06 8.98
CA GLU A 80 -9.69 -4.53 10.32
C GLU A 80 -8.20 -4.67 10.67
N PRO A 81 -7.45 -3.56 10.81
CA PRO A 81 -6.02 -3.62 11.09
C PRO A 81 -5.71 -3.98 12.55
N THR A 82 -4.63 -4.72 12.76
CA THR A 82 -4.02 -4.87 14.09
C THR A 82 -2.91 -3.85 14.24
N SER A 83 -2.96 -3.00 15.27
CA SER A 83 -1.93 -1.96 15.47
C SER A 83 -0.99 -2.28 16.62
N GLU A 84 0.32 -2.09 16.41
CA GLU A 84 1.31 -2.15 17.48
C GLU A 84 2.43 -1.09 17.31
N PRO A 85 3.05 -0.65 18.42
CA PRO A 85 4.21 0.24 18.36
C PRO A 85 5.41 -0.42 17.68
N ALA A 86 6.07 0.33 16.78
CA ALA A 86 7.28 -0.07 16.09
C ALA A 86 8.33 1.06 16.20
N GLY A 87 8.88 1.25 17.40
CA GLY A 87 9.74 2.39 17.70
C GLY A 87 8.95 3.71 17.64
N ALA A 88 9.42 4.66 16.82
CA ALA A 88 8.70 5.92 16.58
C ALA A 88 7.53 5.79 15.58
N LEU A 89 7.33 4.59 15.02
CA LEU A 89 6.31 4.30 14.02
C LEU A 89 5.24 3.37 14.60
N THR A 90 4.18 3.15 13.82
CA THR A 90 3.13 2.17 14.13
C THR A 90 3.07 1.14 12.99
N ARG A 91 3.09 -0.15 13.35
CA ARG A 91 2.75 -1.22 12.42
C ARG A 91 1.24 -1.45 12.48
N ARG A 92 0.60 -1.55 11.32
CA ARG A 92 -0.84 -1.80 11.14
C ARG A 92 -1.05 -3.01 10.24
#